data_AF-A0A2I1GUX2-F1
#
_entry.id   AF-A0A2I1GUX2-F1
#
_cell.length_a   1.000
_cell.length_b   1.000
_cell.length_c   1.000
_cell.angle_alpha   90.00
_cell.angle_beta   90.00
_cell.angle_gamma   90.00
#
_symmetry.space_group_name_H-M   'P 1'
#
loop_
_entity.id
_entity.type
_entity.pdbx_description
1 polymer ?
#
loop_
_entity_poly.entity_id
_entity_poly.type
_entity_poly.pdbx_seq_one_letter_code
_entity_poly.pdbx_strand_id
1 'polypeptide(L)' 'FTCNPKWSEITRELLLYQTAADRTDLTARVFHMKKVSMAIWKNEILNKVVAYIYVMAFQKRGLPHIYL' A
#
# COMPACT_ATOMS: atom_id res chain seq x y z
N PHE A 1 -8.56 -1.20 -0.73
CA PHE A 1 -7.30 -1.15 -1.51
C PHE A 1 -6.32 -2.11 -0.84
N THR A 2 -5.77 -3.06 -1.56
CA THR A 2 -4.98 -4.16 -0.98
C THR A 2 -3.53 -4.07 -1.44
N CYS A 3 -2.57 -4.29 -0.54
CA CYS A 3 -1.16 -4.33 -0.92
C CYS A 3 -0.90 -5.56 -1.81
N ASN A 4 -0.35 -5.34 -3.00
CA ASN A 4 0.03 -6.43 -3.91
C ASN A 4 1.53 -6.71 -3.77
N PRO A 5 1.94 -7.91 -3.36
CA PRO A 5 3.36 -8.24 -3.17
C PRO A 5 4.15 -8.32 -4.48
N LYS A 6 3.46 -8.39 -5.63
CA LYS A 6 4.06 -8.49 -6.97
C LYS A 6 4.37 -7.13 -7.61
N TRP A 7 4.19 -6.03 -6.89
CA TRP A 7 4.56 -4.71 -7.40
C TRP A 7 6.06 -4.63 -7.67
N SER A 8 6.45 -4.01 -8.78
CA SER A 8 7.85 -3.92 -9.21
C SER A 8 8.70 -3.16 -8.20
N GLU A 9 8.12 -2.20 -7.50
CA GLU A 9 8.80 -1.45 -6.43
C GLU A 9 9.14 -2.33 -5.21
N ILE A 10 8.36 -3.41 -4.99
CA ILE A 10 8.64 -4.40 -3.95
C ILE A 10 9.63 -5.43 -4.49
N THR A 11 9.36 -6.04 -5.64
CA THR A 11 10.17 -7.15 -6.16
C THR A 11 11.59 -6.74 -6.52
N ARG A 12 11.82 -5.48 -6.91
CA ARG A 12 13.16 -4.96 -7.24
C ARG A 12 14.06 -4.81 -6.01
N GLU A 13 13.48 -4.53 -4.84
CA GLU A 13 14.22 -4.23 -3.61
C GLU A 13 14.23 -5.44 -2.64
N LEU A 14 13.66 -6.58 -3.06
CA LEU A 14 13.77 -7.85 -2.34
C LEU A 14 15.13 -8.49 -2.58
N LEU A 15 15.76 -8.96 -1.49
CA LEU A 15 16.98 -9.76 -1.58
C LEU A 15 16.69 -11.19 -2.01
N LEU A 16 17.72 -11.91 -2.46
CA LEU A 16 17.62 -13.33 -2.76
C LEU A 16 17.04 -14.08 -1.54
N TYR A 17 15.98 -14.87 -1.76
CA TYR A 17 15.23 -15.60 -0.73
C TYR A 17 14.37 -14.78 0.24
N GLN A 18 14.25 -13.46 0.05
CA GLN A 18 13.24 -12.68 0.78
C GLN A 18 11.91 -12.65 0.05
N THR A 19 10.83 -12.70 0.82
CA THR A 19 9.47 -12.46 0.35
C THR A 19 9.00 -11.08 0.78
N ALA A 20 7.93 -10.59 0.14
CA ALA A 20 7.29 -9.33 0.53
C ALA A 20 6.85 -9.32 2.01
N ALA A 21 6.52 -10.49 2.58
CA ALA A 21 6.17 -10.62 3.99
C ALA A 21 7.38 -10.46 4.93
N ASP A 22 8.59 -10.77 4.46
CA ASP A 22 9.83 -10.60 5.24
C ASP A 22 10.30 -9.14 5.27
N ARG A 23 9.83 -8.32 4.33
CA ARG A 23 10.11 -6.88 4.20
C ARG A 23 8.84 -6.06 4.37
N THR A 24 8.26 -6.13 5.57
CA THR A 24 7.05 -5.36 5.94
C THR A 24 7.28 -3.85 5.86
N ASP A 25 8.50 -3.37 6.08
CA ASP A 25 8.91 -1.98 5.89
C ASP A 25 8.76 -1.52 4.43
N LEU A 26 9.23 -2.35 3.49
CA LEU A 26 9.20 -2.07 2.06
C LEU A 26 7.75 -2.09 1.55
N THR A 27 7.01 -3.13 1.89
CA THR A 27 5.60 -3.26 1.51
C THR A 27 4.75 -2.12 2.07
N ALA A 28 4.95 -1.72 3.33
CA ALA A 28 4.25 -0.58 3.93
C ALA A 28 4.58 0.75 3.22
N ARG A 29 5.85 1.01 2.88
CA ARG A 29 6.24 2.23 2.15
C ARG A 29 5.63 2.28 0.75
N VAL A 30 5.74 1.20 -0.02
CA VAL A 30 5.18 1.14 -1.38
C VAL A 30 3.66 1.27 -1.34
N PHE A 31 3.01 0.61 -0.37
CA PHE A 31 1.58 0.71 -0.17
C PHE A 31 1.13 2.13 0.18
N HIS A 32 1.86 2.82 1.06
CA HIS A 32 1.58 4.22 1.39
C HIS A 32 1.69 5.13 0.17
N MET A 33 2.74 4.98 -0.65
CA MET A 33 2.92 5.78 -1.86
C MET A 33 1.76 5.59 -2.85
N LYS A 34 1.36 4.34 -3.13
CA LYS A 34 0.24 4.06 -4.05
C LYS A 34 -1.12 4.49 -3.49
N LYS A 35 -1.26 4.49 -2.17
CA LYS A 35 -2.46 5.00 -1.51
C LYS A 35 -2.58 6.52 -1.66
N VAL A 36 -1.49 7.26 -1.47
CA VAL A 36 -1.47 8.72 -1.66
C VAL A 36 -1.80 9.09 -3.10
N SER A 37 -1.21 8.41 -4.09
CA SER A 37 -1.53 8.66 -5.49
C SER A 37 -2.99 8.36 -5.82
N MET A 38 -3.57 7.29 -5.27
CA MET A 38 -4.99 6.98 -5.43
C MET A 38 -5.90 8.05 -4.80
N ALA A 39 -5.52 8.62 -3.66
CA ALA A 39 -6.27 9.70 -3.01
C ALA A 39 -6.22 11.00 -3.83
N ILE A 40 -5.05 11.34 -4.38
CA ILE A 40 -4.89 12.50 -5.28
C ILE A 40 -5.75 12.32 -6.54
N TRP A 41 -5.68 11.15 -7.18
CA TRP A 41 -6.45 10.85 -8.39
C TRP A 41 -7.97 10.90 -8.13
N LYS A 42 -8.42 10.39 -6.97
CA LYS A 42 -9.82 10.52 -6.56
C LYS A 42 -10.23 11.98 -6.31
N ASN A 43 -9.35 12.80 -5.75
CA ASN A 43 -9.61 14.23 -5.54
C ASN A 43 -9.74 15.01 -6.85
N GLU A 44 -8.95 14.68 -7.86
CA GLU A 44 -9.05 15.30 -9.19
C GLU A 44 -10.35 14.95 -9.91
N ILE A 45 -10.92 13.77 -9.63
CA ILE A 45 -12.14 13.29 -10.28
C ILE A 45 -13.41 13.68 -9.50
N LEU A 46 -13.37 13.67 -8.16
CA LEU A 46 -14.56 13.82 -7.32
C LEU A 46 -14.79 15.25 -6.79
N ASN A 47 -13.99 16.23 -7.20
CA ASN A 47 -13.91 17.56 -6.55
C ASN A 47 -13.63 17.46 -5.04
N LYS A 48 -13.26 18.59 -4.41
CA LYS A 48 -12.72 18.72 -3.03
C LYS A 48 -13.26 17.67 -2.02
N VAL A 49 -12.52 16.59 -1.78
CA VAL A 49 -12.84 15.63 -0.71
C VAL A 49 -12.33 16.19 0.62
N VAL A 50 -13.22 16.34 1.60
CA VAL A 50 -12.92 16.96 2.90
C VAL A 50 -12.10 16.05 3.82
N ALA A 51 -12.32 14.72 3.75
CA ALA A 51 -11.53 13.74 4.49
C ALA A 51 -11.65 12.33 3.87
N TYR A 52 -10.59 11.54 3.96
CA TYR A 52 -10.60 10.09 3.68
C TYR A 52 -10.46 9.32 4.98
N ILE A 53 -11.49 8.59 5.38
CA ILE A 53 -11.43 7.64 6.51
C ILE A 53 -11.11 6.26 5.95
N TYR A 54 -10.15 5.57 6.56
CA TYR A 54 -9.80 4.21 6.17
C TYR A 54 -9.12 3.50 7.34
N VAL A 55 -9.34 2.19 7.44
CA VAL A 55 -8.68 1.35 8.44
C VAL A 55 -7.58 0.56 7.75
N MET A 56 -6.34 0.72 8.23
CA MET A 56 -5.20 -0.06 7.78
C MET A 56 -4.95 -1.21 8.75
N ALA A 57 -5.20 -2.43 8.32
CA ALA A 57 -4.93 -3.63 9.11
C ALA A 57 -3.54 -4.17 8.76
N PHE A 58 -2.66 -4.24 9.77
CA PHE A 58 -1.37 -4.93 9.68
C PHE A 58 -1.53 -6.32 10.29
N GLN A 59 -1.48 -7.36 9.46
CA GLN A 59 -1.50 -8.73 9.95
C GLN A 59 -0.07 -9.17 10.32
N LYS A 60 0.08 -9.87 11.45
CA LYS A 60 1.38 -10.38 11.96
C LYS A 60 2.19 -11.22 10.96
N ARG A 61 1.52 -11.77 9.92
CA ARG A 61 2.11 -12.55 8.81
C ARG A 61 1.43 -12.25 7.45
N GLY A 62 0.71 -11.15 7.35
CA GLY A 62 -0.11 -10.83 6.18
C GLY A 62 0.16 -9.41 5.70
N LEU A 63 -0.15 -9.17 4.42
CA LEU A 63 0.12 -7.87 3.81
C LEU A 63 -0.82 -6.79 4.36
N PRO A 64 -0.43 -5.51 4.30
CA PRO A 64 -1.31 -4.41 4.68
C PRO A 64 -2.58 -4.40 3.83
N HIS A 65 -3.74 -4.35 4.49
CA HIS A 65 -5.03 -4.19 3.84
C HIS A 65 -5.69 -2.88 4.27
N ILE A 66 -6.33 -2.21 3.32
CA ILE A 66 -7.19 -1.05 3.59
C ILE A 66 -8.65 -1.41 3.33
N TYR A 67 -9.47 -1.21 4.36
CA TYR A 67 -10.92 -1.06 4.27
C TYR A 67 -11.21 0.42 4.01
N LEU A 68 -11.95 0.70 2.94
CA LEU A 68 -12.24 2.04 2.44
C LEU A 68 -13.75 2.28 2.46
#